data_AF-A0A7S2ZD63-F1
#
_entry.id   AF-A0A7S2ZD63-F1
#
_cell.length_a   1.000
_cell.length_b   1.000
_cell.length_c   1.000
_cell.angle_alpha   90.00
_cell.angle_beta   90.00
_cell.angle_gamma   90.00
#
_symmetry.space_group_name_H-M   'P 1'
#
loop_
_entity.id
_entity.type
_entity.pdbx_description
1 polymer ?
#
loop_
_entity_poly.entity_id
_entity_poly.type
_entity_poly.pdbx_seq_one_letter_code
_entity_poly.pdbx_strand_id
1 'polypeptide(L)'
;RYKISADPTVEEVKKLCTALRRNAKDERVLLHYNGHGVPLPTTNGEVWVFNRSYTQYIPLSIYDLQIWMGTPSIFVFDCSAAELIVSSFKTFAKHREKEQDQAGAGQGSNPTQAGDENNPSPNPYYKECILLAACASNEILPTNPDLPA
;
A
#
# COMPACT_ATOMS: atom_id res chain seq x y z
N ARG A 1 2.97 -3.14 -17.65
CA ARG A 1 3.43 -1.83 -18.19
C ARG A 1 4.12 -1.08 -17.05
N TYR A 2 5.33 -0.54 -17.26
CA TYR A 2 6.07 0.20 -16.24
C TYR A 2 5.67 1.68 -16.25
N LYS A 3 5.55 2.28 -15.06
CA LYS A 3 5.35 3.71 -14.89
C LYS A 3 6.22 4.20 -13.74
N ILE A 4 7.01 5.23 -14.01
CA ILE A 4 7.88 5.88 -13.05
C ILE A 4 7.17 7.15 -12.55
N SER A 5 7.26 7.40 -11.25
CA SER A 5 6.82 8.64 -10.61
C SER A 5 7.98 9.15 -9.76
N ALA A 6 8.74 10.09 -10.28
CA ALA A 6 9.86 10.69 -9.57
C ALA A 6 9.33 11.82 -8.67
N ASP A 7 9.67 11.77 -7.39
CA ASP A 7 9.29 12.74 -6.36
C ASP A 7 7.79 13.14 -6.39
N PRO A 8 6.86 12.16 -6.29
CA PRO A 8 5.46 12.44 -6.53
C PRO A 8 4.79 13.19 -5.37
N THR A 9 3.66 13.83 -5.66
CA THR A 9 2.70 14.23 -4.61
C THR A 9 1.75 13.08 -4.24
N VAL A 10 1.04 13.22 -3.11
CA VAL A 10 0.01 12.25 -2.68
C VAL A 10 -1.04 12.02 -3.78
N GLU A 11 -1.50 13.09 -4.43
CA GLU A 11 -2.49 13.02 -5.51
C GLU A 11 -1.96 12.27 -6.73
N GLU A 12 -0.69 12.44 -7.06
CA GLU A 12 -0.03 11.74 -8.16
C GLU A 12 0.11 10.26 -7.86
N VAL A 13 0.53 9.89 -6.65
CA VAL A 13 0.58 8.48 -6.19
C VAL A 13 -0.81 7.85 -6.26
N LYS A 14 -1.85 8.53 -5.74
CA LYS A 14 -3.23 8.05 -5.79
C LYS A 14 -3.70 7.80 -7.21
N LYS A 15 -3.50 8.78 -8.10
CA LYS A 15 -3.87 8.68 -9.51
C LYS A 15 -3.13 7.54 -10.21
N LEU A 16 -1.85 7.37 -9.92
CA LEU A 16 -1.02 6.31 -10.49
C LEU A 16 -1.50 4.92 -10.04
N CYS A 17 -1.62 4.70 -8.73
CA CYS A 17 -2.02 3.41 -8.16
C CYS A 17 -3.40 2.98 -8.64
N THR A 18 -4.39 3.88 -8.54
CA THR A 18 -5.77 3.59 -8.98
C THR A 18 -5.87 3.33 -10.48
N ALA A 19 -5.12 4.06 -11.31
CA ALA A 19 -5.08 3.82 -12.75
C ALA A 19 -4.43 2.48 -13.10
N LEU A 20 -3.33 2.11 -12.44
CA LEU A 20 -2.64 0.84 -12.66
C LEU A 20 -3.49 -0.34 -12.20
N ARG A 21 -4.12 -0.28 -11.02
CA ARG A 21 -5.07 -1.29 -10.55
C ARG A 21 -6.20 -1.49 -11.55
N ARG A 22 -6.89 -0.41 -11.96
CA ARG A 22 -8.00 -0.50 -12.93
C ARG A 22 -7.59 -1.17 -14.24
N ASN A 23 -6.38 -0.87 -14.73
CA ASN A 23 -5.88 -1.45 -15.98
C ASN A 23 -5.44 -2.92 -15.82
N ALA A 24 -4.90 -3.30 -14.67
CA ALA A 24 -4.43 -4.65 -14.38
C ALA A 24 -5.59 -5.62 -14.09
N LYS A 25 -6.75 -5.12 -13.65
CA LYS A 25 -7.89 -5.95 -13.23
C LYS A 25 -7.45 -6.93 -12.13
N ASP A 26 -7.47 -8.22 -12.43
CA ASP A 26 -7.10 -9.32 -11.54
C ASP A 26 -5.60 -9.66 -11.58
N GLU A 27 -4.82 -9.03 -12.48
CA GLU A 27 -3.37 -9.20 -12.50
C GLU A 27 -2.69 -8.49 -11.31
N ARG A 28 -1.48 -8.97 -10.99
CA ARG A 28 -0.69 -8.43 -9.88
C ARG A 28 -0.05 -7.10 -10.26
N VAL A 29 -0.27 -6.09 -9.43
CA VAL A 29 0.39 -4.78 -9.56
C VAL A 29 1.57 -4.70 -8.60
N LEU A 30 2.73 -4.31 -9.13
CA LEU A 30 3.93 -4.04 -8.34
C LEU A 30 4.03 -2.55 -8.00
N LEU A 31 4.25 -2.25 -6.72
CA LEU A 31 4.68 -0.94 -6.24
C LEU A 31 6.10 -1.07 -5.69
N HIS A 32 7.00 -0.26 -6.22
CA HIS A 32 8.33 -0.08 -5.67
C HIS A 32 8.41 1.33 -5.10
N TYR A 33 8.63 1.42 -3.79
CA TYR A 33 8.84 2.67 -3.08
C TYR A 33 10.30 2.71 -2.64
N ASN A 34 11.06 3.68 -3.17
CA ASN A 34 12.38 4.03 -2.67
C ASN A 34 12.24 5.32 -1.85
N GLY A 35 12.62 5.25 -0.58
CA GLY A 35 12.45 6.32 0.41
C GLY A 35 13.77 6.90 0.91
N HIS A 36 14.85 6.85 0.14
CA HIS A 36 16.17 7.29 0.60
C HIS A 36 16.27 8.82 0.82
N GLY A 37 15.50 9.61 0.06
CA GLY A 37 15.54 11.09 0.08
C GLY A 37 14.56 11.75 1.06
N VAL A 38 13.90 10.96 1.91
CA VAL A 38 12.82 11.41 2.80
C VAL A 38 13.03 10.86 4.23
N PRO A 39 12.31 11.36 5.25
CA PRO A 39 12.43 10.83 6.61
C PRO A 39 12.04 9.35 6.71
N LEU A 40 12.38 8.72 7.84
CA LEU A 40 12.02 7.33 8.12
C LEU A 40 10.49 7.15 8.16
N PRO A 41 9.97 5.98 7.77
CA PRO A 41 8.58 5.62 8.00
C PRO A 41 8.20 5.75 9.47
N THR A 42 6.95 6.14 9.74
CA THR A 42 6.47 6.38 11.11
C THR A 42 5.85 5.12 11.71
N THR A 43 5.82 5.04 13.04
CA THR A 43 5.08 3.98 13.77
C THR A 43 3.56 4.05 13.56
N ASN A 44 3.06 5.19 13.07
CA ASN A 44 1.65 5.36 12.71
C ASN A 44 1.31 4.76 11.34
N GLY A 45 2.29 4.17 10.64
CA GLY A 45 2.08 3.59 9.33
C GLY A 45 2.00 4.62 8.21
N GLU A 46 2.91 5.59 8.23
CA GLU A 46 3.07 6.59 7.19
C GLU A 46 4.43 6.45 6.52
N VAL A 47 4.45 6.65 5.20
CA VAL A 47 5.65 6.90 4.41
C VAL A 47 5.64 8.35 3.93
N TRP A 48 6.71 8.80 3.31
CA TRP A 48 6.85 10.22 2.94
C TRP A 48 6.91 10.39 1.43
N VAL A 49 6.21 11.42 0.96
CA VAL A 49 6.24 11.93 -0.41
C VAL A 49 6.44 13.45 -0.38
N PHE A 50 6.40 14.13 -1.52
CA PHE A 50 6.64 15.58 -1.57
C PHE A 50 5.35 16.39 -1.73
N ASN A 51 5.38 17.64 -1.30
CA ASN A 51 4.43 18.63 -1.81
C ASN A 51 4.83 19.09 -3.22
N ARG A 52 3.93 19.78 -3.92
CA ARG A 52 4.15 20.21 -5.31
C ARG A 52 5.34 21.16 -5.49
N SER A 53 5.71 21.90 -4.45
CA SER A 53 6.84 22.83 -4.46
C SER A 53 8.16 22.20 -4.01
N TYR A 54 8.18 20.92 -3.65
CA TYR A 54 9.36 20.21 -3.13
C TYR A 54 10.00 20.88 -1.91
N THR A 55 9.18 21.51 -1.08
CA THR A 55 9.64 22.22 0.13
C THR A 55 9.31 21.47 1.42
N GLN A 56 8.39 20.51 1.35
CA GLN A 56 7.92 19.77 2.52
C GLN A 56 7.73 18.30 2.17
N TYR A 57 8.08 17.45 3.13
CA TYR A 57 7.66 16.06 3.14
C TYR A 57 6.22 15.97 3.63
N ILE A 58 5.40 15.26 2.87
CA ILE A 58 3.98 15.04 3.15
C ILE A 58 3.80 13.57 3.54
N PRO A 59 3.19 13.28 4.70
CA PRO A 59 2.93 11.90 5.10
C PRO A 59 1.86 11.28 4.20
N LEU A 60 2.12 10.06 3.75
CA LEU A 60 1.22 9.22 2.99
C LEU A 60 0.90 7.97 3.82
N SER A 61 -0.37 7.79 4.13
CA SER A 61 -0.85 6.65 4.91
C SER A 61 -0.75 5.33 4.13
N ILE A 62 -0.21 4.30 4.79
CA ILE A 62 -0.19 2.94 4.24
C ILE A 62 -1.61 2.36 4.10
N TYR A 63 -2.53 2.77 4.97
CA TYR A 63 -3.95 2.39 4.86
C TYR A 63 -4.56 2.87 3.53
N ASP A 64 -4.24 4.10 3.12
CA ASP A 64 -4.72 4.64 1.85
C ASP A 64 -4.04 3.98 0.66
N LEU A 65 -2.73 3.73 0.75
CA LEU A 65 -1.97 3.07 -0.30
C LEU A 65 -2.52 1.67 -0.59
N GLN A 66 -2.90 0.93 0.46
CA GLN A 66 -3.59 -0.36 0.36
C GLN A 66 -4.90 -0.29 -0.43
N ILE A 67 -5.70 0.77 -0.24
CA ILE A 67 -6.95 0.99 -0.99
C ILE A 67 -6.63 1.17 -2.47
N TRP A 68 -5.70 2.08 -2.77
CA TRP A 68 -5.45 2.50 -4.14
C TRP A 68 -4.78 1.40 -4.97
N MET A 69 -3.96 0.58 -4.32
CA MET A 69 -3.27 -0.55 -4.96
C MET A 69 -4.15 -1.78 -5.13
N GLY A 70 -5.11 -2.02 -4.23
CA GLY A 70 -5.96 -3.20 -4.23
C GLY A 70 -5.20 -4.53 -4.24
N THR A 71 -5.88 -5.61 -4.58
CA THR A 71 -5.35 -6.99 -4.63
C THR A 71 -5.58 -7.61 -6.02
N PRO A 72 -4.70 -8.52 -6.49
CA PRO A 72 -3.43 -8.95 -5.88
C PRO A 72 -2.31 -7.91 -6.12
N SER A 73 -1.42 -7.69 -5.15
CA SER A 73 -0.35 -6.70 -5.27
C SER A 73 0.97 -7.18 -4.65
N ILE A 74 2.07 -6.57 -5.08
CA ILE A 74 3.40 -6.77 -4.49
C ILE A 74 4.02 -5.40 -4.19
N PHE A 75 4.62 -5.27 -3.02
CA PHE A 75 5.24 -4.05 -2.55
C PHE A 75 6.71 -4.30 -2.25
N VAL A 76 7.56 -3.41 -2.73
CA VAL A 76 9.00 -3.37 -2.42
C VAL A 76 9.26 -2.05 -1.74
N PHE A 77 9.71 -2.10 -0.49
CA PHE A 77 10.06 -0.92 0.31
C PHE A 77 11.56 -0.87 0.53
N ASP A 78 12.20 0.01 -0.24
CA ASP A 78 13.62 0.29 -0.18
C ASP A 78 13.84 1.59 0.61
N CYS A 79 13.88 1.44 1.94
CA CYS A 79 14.18 2.50 2.88
C CYS A 79 14.65 1.91 4.22
N SER A 80 15.28 2.75 5.03
CA SER A 80 15.58 2.45 6.43
C SER A 80 14.29 2.28 7.24
N ALA A 81 14.32 1.44 8.29
CA ALA A 81 13.17 1.09 9.12
C ALA A 81 11.95 0.51 8.35
N ALA A 82 12.17 -0.14 7.21
CA ALA A 82 11.09 -0.60 6.32
C ALA A 82 10.11 -1.62 6.95
N GLU A 83 10.51 -2.39 7.96
CA GLU A 83 9.60 -3.30 8.69
C GLU A 83 8.42 -2.56 9.35
N LEU A 84 8.58 -1.28 9.73
CA LEU A 84 7.47 -0.47 10.26
C LEU A 84 6.31 -0.41 9.26
N ILE A 85 6.62 -0.26 7.97
CA ILE A 85 5.63 -0.24 6.90
C ILE A 85 4.88 -1.57 6.83
N VAL A 86 5.61 -2.69 6.86
CA VAL A 86 5.05 -4.04 6.79
C VAL A 86 4.14 -4.35 7.99
N SER A 87 4.57 -3.93 9.19
CA SER A 87 3.82 -4.13 10.43
C SER A 87 2.51 -3.34 10.43
N SER A 88 2.56 -2.07 10.01
CA SER A 88 1.38 -1.23 9.87
C SER A 88 0.45 -1.76 8.77
N PHE A 89 0.99 -2.17 7.62
CA PHE A 89 0.22 -2.79 6.54
C PHE A 89 -0.61 -3.98 7.05
N LYS A 90 0.03 -4.93 7.76
CA LYS A 90 -0.66 -6.11 8.31
C LYS A 90 -1.74 -5.73 9.32
N THR A 91 -1.47 -4.72 10.16
CA THR A 91 -2.42 -4.23 11.15
C THR A 91 -3.65 -3.61 10.50
N PHE A 92 -3.44 -2.75 9.51
CA PHE A 92 -4.50 -2.09 8.74
C PHE A 92 -5.33 -3.07 7.92
N ALA A 93 -4.70 -4.08 7.31
CA ALA A 93 -5.40 -5.14 6.60
C ALA A 93 -6.36 -5.91 7.53
N LYS A 94 -5.88 -6.33 8.72
CA LYS A 94 -6.71 -7.02 9.72
C LYS A 94 -7.85 -6.15 10.25
N HIS A 95 -7.60 -4.85 10.45
CA HIS A 95 -8.63 -3.92 10.89
C HIS A 95 -9.76 -3.84 9.87
N ARG A 96 -9.41 -3.71 8.59
CA ARG A 96 -10.38 -3.62 7.50
C ARG A 96 -11.19 -4.90 7.30
N GLU A 97 -10.56 -6.07 7.39
CA GLU A 97 -11.27 -7.35 7.35
C GLU A 97 -12.37 -7.38 8.42
N LYS A 98 -12.05 -6.95 9.65
CA LYS A 98 -13.03 -6.87 10.76
C LYS A 98 -14.14 -5.86 10.50
N GLU A 99 -13.83 -4.67 9.99
CA GLU A 99 -14.84 -3.65 9.66
C GLU A 99 -15.82 -4.16 8.60
N GLN A 100 -15.34 -4.92 7.63
CA GLN A 100 -16.15 -5.50 6.56
C GLN A 100 -17.03 -6.66 7.05
N ASP A 101 -16.49 -7.54 7.89
CA ASP A 101 -17.27 -8.63 8.52
C ASP A 101 -18.41 -8.06 9.38
N GLN A 102 -18.16 -6.98 10.12
CA GLN A 102 -19.17 -6.30 10.94
C GLN A 102 -20.22 -5.58 10.10
N ALA A 103 -19.81 -4.92 9.02
CA ALA A 103 -20.74 -4.28 8.09
C ALA A 103 -21.62 -5.29 7.34
N GLY A 104 -21.10 -6.47 7.03
CA GLY A 104 -21.84 -7.58 6.42
C GLY A 104 -22.82 -8.26 7.37
N ALA A 105 -22.55 -8.29 8.67
CA ALA A 105 -23.43 -8.88 9.69
C ALA A 105 -24.67 -8.01 10.03
N GLY A 106 -24.67 -6.73 9.66
CA GLY A 106 -25.78 -5.79 9.91
C GLY A 106 -26.85 -5.75 8.81
N GLN A 107 -26.62 -6.37 7.64
CA GLN A 107 -27.64 -6.52 6.60
C GLN A 107 -28.41 -7.82 6.85
N GLY A 108 -29.55 -7.70 7.52
CA GLY A 108 -30.51 -8.78 7.69
C GLY A 108 -30.75 -9.52 6.38
N SER A 109 -30.54 -10.83 6.42
CA SER A 109 -30.80 -11.77 5.35
C SER A 109 -32.23 -11.64 4.80
N ASN A 110 -32.38 -11.16 3.57
CA ASN A 110 -33.50 -11.56 2.71
C ASN A 110 -33.05 -12.79 1.91
N PRO A 111 -33.63 -13.99 2.13
CA PRO A 111 -33.22 -15.22 1.48
C PRO A 111 -33.88 -15.39 0.10
N THR A 112 -33.75 -14.40 -0.79
CA THR A 112 -34.26 -14.47 -2.16
C THR A 112 -33.39 -13.65 -3.11
N GLN A 113 -32.20 -14.14 -3.42
CA GLN A 113 -31.62 -14.03 -4.75
C GLN A 113 -30.51 -15.07 -4.89
N ALA A 114 -30.80 -16.09 -5.70
CA ALA A 114 -29.83 -17.06 -6.17
C ALA A 114 -28.67 -16.32 -6.85
N GLY A 115 -27.46 -16.85 -6.65
CA GLY A 115 -26.20 -16.23 -7.01
C GLY A 115 -26.14 -15.75 -8.46
N ASP A 116 -25.82 -14.48 -8.61
CA ASP A 116 -25.25 -13.95 -9.84
C ASP A 116 -23.72 -14.14 -9.73
N GLU A 117 -23.20 -15.23 -10.31
CA GLU A 117 -21.78 -15.62 -10.31
C GLU A 117 -20.86 -14.60 -11.03
N ASN A 118 -21.42 -13.49 -11.54
CA ASN A 118 -20.70 -12.47 -12.31
C ASN A 118 -20.28 -11.24 -11.50
N ASN A 119 -20.56 -11.18 -10.20
CA ASN A 119 -20.19 -10.03 -9.37
C ASN A 119 -19.23 -10.48 -8.26
N PRO A 120 -17.90 -10.45 -8.48
CA PRO A 120 -16.97 -10.73 -7.41
C PRO A 120 -17.18 -9.67 -6.34
N SER A 121 -17.70 -10.09 -5.18
CA SER A 121 -17.72 -9.26 -3.99
C SER A 121 -16.30 -8.71 -3.78
N PRO A 122 -16.13 -7.39 -3.63
CA PRO A 122 -14.81 -6.77 -3.55
C PRO A 122 -14.27 -6.99 -2.15
N ASN A 123 -13.98 -8.25 -1.81
CA ASN A 123 -13.36 -8.59 -0.55
C ASN A 123 -11.85 -8.52 -0.79
N PRO A 124 -11.15 -7.49 -0.28
CA PRO A 124 -9.74 -7.36 -0.53
C PRO A 124 -9.02 -8.40 0.32
N TYR A 125 -8.82 -9.60 -0.23
CA TYR A 125 -7.96 -10.60 0.37
C TYR A 125 -6.52 -10.08 0.29
N TYR A 126 -6.12 -9.22 1.24
CA TYR A 126 -4.74 -8.76 1.39
C TYR A 126 -3.77 -9.91 1.71
N LYS A 127 -4.30 -11.13 1.92
CA LYS A 127 -3.56 -12.39 1.85
C LYS A 127 -2.81 -12.57 0.53
N GLU A 128 -3.33 -11.99 -0.55
CA GLU A 128 -2.70 -11.94 -1.85
C GLU A 128 -1.70 -10.79 -2.00
N CYS A 129 -1.37 -10.05 -0.93
CA CYS A 129 -0.33 -9.03 -0.96
C CYS A 129 1.03 -9.61 -0.53
N ILE A 130 2.04 -9.42 -1.37
CA ILE A 130 3.43 -9.77 -1.05
C ILE A 130 4.15 -8.49 -0.64
N LEU A 131 4.89 -8.53 0.47
CA LEU A 131 5.58 -7.37 1.03
C LEU A 131 7.07 -7.71 1.18
N LEU A 132 7.93 -6.92 0.56
CA LEU A 132 9.38 -7.00 0.68
C LEU A 132 9.87 -5.70 1.34
N ALA A 133 10.62 -5.82 2.44
CA ALA A 133 11.18 -4.70 3.18
C ALA A 133 12.70 -4.86 3.27
N ALA A 134 13.44 -3.77 3.08
CA ALA A 134 14.89 -3.80 3.01
C ALA A 134 15.59 -4.11 4.35
N CYS A 135 14.99 -3.73 5.48
CA CYS A 135 15.59 -3.89 6.81
C CYS A 135 14.54 -3.93 7.94
N ALA A 136 14.97 -4.30 9.15
CA ALA A 136 14.15 -4.31 10.36
C ALA A 136 13.79 -2.90 10.84
N SER A 137 12.80 -2.81 11.73
CA SER A 137 12.19 -1.55 12.19
C SER A 137 13.12 -0.59 12.91
N ASN A 138 14.23 -1.11 13.47
CA ASN A 138 15.28 -0.35 14.16
C ASN A 138 16.60 -0.29 13.37
N GLU A 139 16.61 -0.75 12.12
CA GLU A 139 17.79 -0.77 11.27
C GLU A 139 17.81 0.40 10.28
N ILE A 140 19.02 0.83 9.96
CA ILE A 140 19.31 1.86 8.97
C ILE A 140 20.09 1.19 7.83
N LEU A 141 19.77 1.55 6.59
CA LEU A 141 20.49 1.07 5.41
C LEU A 141 21.99 1.44 5.49
N PRO A 142 22.89 0.62 4.91
CA PRO A 142 24.32 0.89 4.92
C PRO A 142 24.68 2.26 4.32
N THR A 143 25.60 2.98 4.95
CA THR A 143 26.10 4.29 4.47
C THR A 143 27.56 4.23 4.00
N ASN A 144 28.08 3.03 3.78
CA ASN A 144 29.45 2.83 3.30
C ASN A 144 29.59 3.41 1.87
N PRO A 145 30.54 4.33 1.61
CA PRO A 145 30.71 4.94 0.29
C PRO A 145 31.10 3.96 -0.83
N ASP A 146 31.59 2.76 -0.48
CA ASP A 146 31.93 1.70 -1.45
C ASP A 146 30.69 0.88 -1.88
N LEU A 147 29.54 1.08 -1.25
CA LEU A 147 28.28 0.41 -1.56
C LEU A 147 27.29 1.39 -2.21
N PRO A 148 26.37 0.92 -3.07
CA PRO A 148 25.27 1.74 -3.52
C PRO A 148 24.37 2.12 -2.33
N ALA A 149 23.68 3.25 -2.48
CA ALA A 149 22.55 3.57 -1.61
C ALA A 149 21.48 2.46 -1.70
#